data_AF-A0A2A6RKF4-F1
#
_entry.id   AF-A0A2A6RKF4-F1
#
_cell.length_a   1.000
_cell.length_b   1.000
_cell.length_c   1.000
_cell.angle_alpha   90.00
_cell.angle_beta   90.00
_cell.angle_gamma   90.00
#
_symmetry.space_group_name_H-M   'P 1'
#
loop_
_entity.id
_entity.type
_entity.pdbx_description
1 polymer ?
#
loop_
_entity_poly.entity_id
_entity_poly.type
_entity_poly.pdbx_seq_one_letter_code
_entity_poly.pdbx_strand_id
1 'polypeptide(L)'
;MTEPPIYMDHHATTPVEPRVLAAMLPYFTEVFGNAASSDHEFGYQASQAVEHARSQLAALINARPDEIIFTSGATEANNLALFELAIATGSACTSATVAPSHVIMALGLGEARAHSSLRFGLGRANTSRQIATAVAIVARRVAELRALWGG
;
A
#
# COMPACT_ATOMS: atom_id res chain seq x y z
N MET A 1 -21.51 28.95 -14.19
CA MET A 1 -20.42 27.99 -13.91
C MET A 1 -20.89 26.64 -14.42
N THR A 2 -20.11 25.98 -15.26
CA THR A 2 -20.36 24.60 -15.68
C THR A 2 -20.20 23.68 -14.47
N GLU A 3 -21.10 22.71 -14.29
CA GLU A 3 -20.94 21.68 -13.26
C GLU A 3 -19.60 20.96 -13.44
N PRO A 4 -18.92 20.60 -12.34
CA PRO A 4 -17.71 19.79 -12.42
C PRO A 4 -18.04 18.41 -13.02
N PRO A 5 -17.09 17.78 -13.74
CA PRO A 5 -17.29 16.43 -14.26
C PRO A 5 -17.53 15.44 -13.12
N ILE A 6 -18.35 14.41 -13.39
CA ILE A 6 -18.60 13.31 -12.44
C ILE A 6 -17.29 12.55 -12.19
N TYR A 7 -16.89 12.39 -10.93
CA TYR A 7 -15.70 11.65 -10.56
C TYR A 7 -15.99 10.14 -10.49
N MET A 8 -15.35 9.35 -11.36
CA MET A 8 -15.48 7.88 -11.40
C MET A 8 -14.13 7.16 -11.27
N ASP A 9 -13.09 7.84 -10.77
CA ASP A 9 -11.72 7.32 -10.66
C ASP A 9 -11.31 6.97 -9.22
N HIS A 10 -12.26 6.45 -8.42
CA HIS A 10 -12.05 6.12 -7.00
C HIS A 10 -10.99 5.04 -6.74
N HIS A 11 -10.61 4.26 -7.76
CA HIS A 11 -9.54 3.28 -7.67
C HIS A 11 -8.15 3.92 -7.71
N ALA A 12 -7.99 5.09 -8.35
CA ALA A 12 -6.73 5.81 -8.37
C ALA A 12 -6.48 6.54 -7.04
N THR A 13 -7.52 7.20 -6.50
CA THR A 13 -7.52 7.79 -5.17
C THR A 13 -8.95 8.13 -4.74
N THR A 14 -9.16 8.43 -3.46
CA THR A 14 -10.47 8.83 -2.93
C THR A 14 -10.41 10.25 -2.38
N PRO A 15 -11.46 11.08 -2.56
CA PRO A 15 -11.56 12.33 -1.81
C PRO A 15 -11.53 12.03 -0.31
N VAL A 16 -10.81 12.84 0.45
CA VAL A 16 -10.74 12.68 1.90
C VAL A 16 -12.13 12.88 2.49
N GLU A 17 -12.57 11.92 3.30
CA GLU A 17 -13.87 12.00 3.96
C GLU A 17 -13.85 13.12 5.03
N PRO A 18 -14.89 13.95 5.17
CA PRO A 18 -14.83 15.14 6.04
C PRO A 18 -14.50 14.86 7.52
N ARG A 19 -14.94 13.73 8.08
CA ARG A 19 -14.61 13.31 9.45
C ARG A 19 -13.15 12.86 9.55
N VAL A 20 -12.60 12.23 8.52
CA VAL A 20 -11.16 11.91 8.44
C VAL A 20 -10.35 13.20 8.46
N LEU A 21 -10.69 14.18 7.64
CA LEU A 21 -10.01 15.49 7.64
C LEU A 21 -10.11 16.16 9.01
N ALA A 22 -11.30 16.19 9.61
CA ALA A 22 -11.50 16.78 10.93
C ALA A 22 -10.67 16.09 12.02
N ALA A 23 -10.53 14.77 11.96
CA ALA A 23 -9.67 14.02 12.89
C ALA A 23 -8.18 14.29 12.69
N MET A 24 -7.75 14.59 11.46
CA MET A 24 -6.35 14.88 11.15
C MET A 24 -5.91 16.30 11.53
N LEU A 25 -6.80 17.30 11.39
CA LEU A 25 -6.46 18.72 11.56
C LEU A 25 -5.73 19.06 12.87
N PRO A 26 -6.11 18.53 14.05
CA PRO A 26 -5.41 18.82 15.30
C PRO A 26 -3.92 18.47 15.26
N TYR A 27 -3.51 17.45 14.50
CA TYR A 27 -2.12 17.03 14.40
C TYR A 27 -1.26 17.93 13.50
N PHE A 28 -1.89 18.81 12.72
CA PHE A 28 -1.20 19.84 11.93
C PHE A 28 -1.04 21.17 12.69
N THR A 29 -1.67 21.34 13.85
CA THR A 29 -1.70 22.60 14.58
C THR A 29 -1.35 22.46 16.06
N GLU A 30 -2.13 21.68 16.80
CA GLU A 30 -2.09 21.61 18.27
C GLU A 30 -1.23 20.44 18.78
N VAL A 31 -1.33 19.28 18.11
CA VAL A 31 -0.64 18.03 18.49
C VAL A 31 0.41 17.68 17.42
N PHE A 32 1.44 18.52 17.33
CA PHE A 32 2.48 18.44 16.28
C PHE A 32 3.76 17.70 16.72
N GLY A 33 3.74 17.05 17.89
CA GLY A 33 4.91 16.37 18.43
C GLY A 33 5.37 15.19 17.58
N ASN A 34 6.65 14.85 17.67
CA ASN A 34 7.17 13.62 17.08
C ASN A 34 6.83 12.42 17.99
N ALA A 35 6.10 11.44 17.46
CA ALA A 35 5.69 10.24 18.19
C ALA A 35 6.87 9.38 18.69
N ALA A 36 8.06 9.55 18.13
CA ALA A 36 9.28 8.89 18.59
C ALA A 36 9.95 9.59 19.79
N SER A 37 9.52 10.82 20.14
CA SER A 37 10.04 11.54 21.29
C SER A 37 9.30 11.15 22.57
N SER A 38 10.00 10.56 23.54
CA SER A 38 9.42 10.14 24.82
C SER A 38 9.59 11.14 25.97
N ASP A 39 10.43 12.15 25.78
CA ASP A 39 10.95 12.95 26.90
C ASP A 39 10.07 14.15 27.27
N HIS A 40 8.99 14.38 26.51
CA HIS A 40 8.11 15.51 26.70
C HIS A 40 6.68 15.21 26.26
N GLU A 41 5.73 15.98 26.79
CA GLU A 41 4.30 15.77 26.62
C GLU A 41 3.86 15.78 25.15
N PHE A 42 4.41 16.67 24.31
CA PHE A 42 4.06 16.70 22.88
C PHE A 42 4.31 15.36 22.16
N GLY A 43 5.41 14.68 22.48
CA GLY A 43 5.75 13.40 21.86
C GLY A 43 4.90 12.26 22.41
N TYR A 44 4.58 12.29 23.71
CA TYR A 44 3.64 11.36 24.34
C TYR A 44 2.23 11.45 23.72
N GLN A 45 1.71 12.67 23.50
CA GLN A 45 0.41 12.86 22.84
C GLN A 45 0.40 12.33 21.40
N ALA A 46 1.45 12.62 20.63
CA ALA A 46 1.60 12.11 19.26
C ALA A 46 1.72 10.57 19.23
N SER A 47 2.46 9.98 20.17
CA SER A 47 2.62 8.53 20.31
C SER A 47 1.28 7.83 20.60
N GLN A 48 0.49 8.38 21.52
CA GLN A 48 -0.85 7.86 21.79
C GLN A 48 -1.76 7.91 20.56
N ALA A 49 -1.68 8.96 19.74
CA ALA A 49 -2.45 9.06 18.51
C ALA A 49 -2.06 7.97 17.50
N VAL A 50 -0.76 7.72 17.32
CA VAL A 50 -0.26 6.65 16.44
C VAL A 50 -0.69 5.29 16.96
N GLU A 51 -0.64 5.05 18.27
CA GLU A 51 -1.06 3.77 18.86
C GLU A 51 -2.58 3.55 18.79
N HIS A 52 -3.36 4.62 18.93
CA HIS A 52 -4.80 4.58 18.69
C HIS A 52 -5.11 4.20 17.24
N ALA A 53 -4.47 4.86 16.26
CA ALA A 53 -4.65 4.53 14.85
C ALA A 53 -4.22 3.08 14.54
N ARG A 54 -3.13 2.61 15.15
CA ARG A 54 -2.65 1.23 15.04
C ARG A 54 -3.71 0.23 15.52
N SER A 55 -4.30 0.50 16.68
CA SER A 55 -5.34 -0.34 17.27
C SER A 55 -6.61 -0.38 16.42
N GLN A 56 -7.01 0.75 15.84
CA GLN A 56 -8.16 0.82 14.92
C GLN A 56 -7.93 -0.03 13.67
N LEU A 57 -6.75 0.05 13.06
CA LEU A 57 -6.39 -0.77 11.90
C LEU A 57 -6.34 -2.26 12.26
N ALA A 58 -5.69 -2.61 13.37
CA ALA A 58 -5.59 -3.99 13.84
C ALA A 58 -6.98 -4.62 14.02
N ALA A 59 -7.91 -3.91 14.67
CA ALA A 59 -9.29 -4.36 14.84
C ALA A 59 -10.03 -4.54 13.50
N LEU A 60 -9.82 -3.63 12.54
CA LEU A 60 -10.46 -3.69 11.22
C LEU A 60 -10.09 -4.96 10.43
N ILE A 61 -8.84 -5.41 10.55
CA ILE A 61 -8.32 -6.57 9.80
C ILE A 61 -8.13 -7.83 10.66
N ASN A 62 -8.65 -7.84 11.89
CA ASN A 62 -8.50 -8.94 12.86
C ASN A 62 -7.02 -9.35 13.10
N ALA A 63 -6.15 -8.35 13.27
CA ALA A 63 -4.74 -8.52 13.62
C ALA A 63 -4.46 -8.02 15.04
N ARG A 64 -3.27 -8.32 15.57
CA ARG A 64 -2.79 -7.67 16.80
C ARG A 64 -2.13 -6.31 16.47
N PRO A 65 -2.19 -5.31 17.36
CA PRO A 65 -1.52 -4.02 17.13
C PRO A 65 -0.03 -4.16 16.81
N ASP A 66 0.69 -5.09 17.45
CA ASP A 66 2.12 -5.36 17.20
C ASP A 66 2.41 -5.90 15.79
N GLU A 67 1.40 -6.35 15.06
CA GLU A 67 1.54 -6.85 13.68
C GLU A 67 1.34 -5.76 12.62
N ILE A 68 0.90 -4.57 13.03
CA ILE A 68 0.71 -3.44 12.12
C ILE A 68 2.04 -2.72 11.93
N ILE A 69 2.41 -2.43 10.68
CA ILE A 69 3.55 -1.58 10.35
C ILE A 69 3.03 -0.46 9.46
N PHE A 70 3.19 0.80 9.89
CA PHE A 70 2.86 1.95 9.06
C PHE A 70 3.92 2.12 7.98
N THR A 71 3.48 2.23 6.73
CA THR A 71 4.32 2.54 5.57
C THR A 71 3.81 3.82 4.91
N SER A 72 4.60 4.40 4.00
CA SER A 72 4.18 5.53 3.17
C SER A 72 3.06 5.18 2.17
N GLY A 73 2.82 3.89 1.91
CA GLY A 73 1.76 3.39 1.05
C GLY A 73 1.90 1.91 0.70
N ALA A 74 0.94 1.40 -0.09
CA ALA A 74 0.88 0.00 -0.50
C ALA A 74 2.12 -0.47 -1.29
N THR A 75 2.71 0.43 -2.08
CA THR A 75 3.95 0.21 -2.82
C THR A 75 5.11 -0.19 -1.90
N GLU A 76 5.32 0.55 -0.81
CA GLU A 76 6.37 0.24 0.18
C GLU A 76 6.05 -1.04 0.95
N ALA A 77 4.78 -1.23 1.35
CA ALA A 77 4.34 -2.44 2.05
C ALA A 77 4.61 -3.71 1.23
N ASN A 78 4.35 -3.67 -0.09
CA ASN A 78 4.65 -4.79 -0.99
C ASN A 78 6.15 -5.09 -1.07
N ASN A 79 7.01 -4.08 -1.11
CA ASN A 79 8.46 -4.28 -1.09
C ASN A 79 8.93 -4.91 0.22
N LEU A 80 8.44 -4.43 1.36
CA LEU A 80 8.78 -4.97 2.67
C LEU A 80 8.33 -6.43 2.81
N ALA A 81 7.13 -6.77 2.33
CA ALA A 81 6.63 -8.15 2.36
C ALA A 81 7.42 -9.10 1.44
N LEU A 82 7.99 -8.56 0.36
CA LEU A 82 8.74 -9.29 -0.67
C LEU A 82 10.25 -9.08 -0.57
N PHE A 83 10.78 -8.63 0.58
CA PHE A 83 12.17 -8.16 0.78
C PHE A 83 13.28 -9.11 0.26
N GLU A 84 12.99 -10.40 0.11
CA GLU A 84 13.86 -11.38 -0.55
C GLU A 84 14.03 -11.13 -2.07
N LEU A 85 13.33 -10.15 -2.65
CA LEU A 85 13.34 -9.78 -4.06
C LEU A 85 13.56 -8.26 -4.24
N ALA A 86 14.60 -7.90 -4.98
CA ALA A 86 14.82 -6.52 -5.43
C ALA A 86 13.89 -6.21 -6.62
N ILE A 87 12.69 -5.68 -6.32
CA ILE A 87 11.66 -5.36 -7.31
C ILE A 87 11.54 -3.85 -7.40
N ALA A 88 11.50 -3.30 -8.62
CA ALA A 88 11.11 -1.93 -8.83
C ALA A 88 9.58 -1.84 -8.77
N THR A 89 9.05 -1.07 -7.83
CA THR A 89 7.60 -0.87 -7.65
C THR A 89 7.02 0.30 -8.43
N GLY A 90 7.80 0.84 -9.37
CA GLY A 90 7.36 1.82 -10.35
C GLY A 90 7.92 1.48 -11.73
N SER A 91 7.22 1.91 -12.78
CA SER A 91 7.80 2.01 -14.11
C SER A 91 8.87 3.12 -14.13
N ALA A 92 9.96 2.93 -14.87
CA ALA A 92 10.89 4.02 -15.20
C ALA A 92 10.18 5.24 -15.87
N CYS A 93 8.94 5.04 -16.35
CA CYS A 93 8.07 6.05 -16.93
C CYS A 93 6.66 5.91 -16.33
N THR A 94 6.36 6.49 -15.18
CA THR A 94 4.96 6.76 -14.78
C THR A 94 4.46 7.92 -15.63
N SER A 95 3.98 7.66 -16.85
CA SER A 95 3.12 8.62 -17.54
C SER A 95 1.81 8.69 -16.74
N ALA A 96 1.32 9.90 -16.50
CA ALA A 96 0.13 10.21 -15.69
C ALA A 96 -1.20 9.73 -16.32
N THR A 97 -1.20 8.57 -16.97
CA THR A 97 -2.34 7.95 -17.64
C THR A 97 -2.59 6.58 -17.01
N VAL A 98 -3.71 6.48 -16.29
CA VAL A 98 -4.26 5.22 -15.77
C VAL A 98 -4.84 4.42 -16.93
N ALA A 99 -3.98 4.02 -17.87
CA ALA A 99 -4.36 3.13 -18.94
C ALA A 99 -4.02 1.69 -18.50
N PRO A 100 -4.97 0.74 -18.56
CA PRO A 100 -4.68 -0.65 -18.26
C PRO A 100 -3.55 -1.16 -19.17
N SER A 101 -2.75 -2.09 -18.65
CA SER A 101 -1.62 -2.65 -19.39
C SER A 101 -2.08 -3.20 -20.75
N HIS A 102 -1.68 -2.53 -21.83
CA HIS A 102 -2.02 -2.93 -23.20
C HIS A 102 -1.62 -4.38 -23.51
N VAL A 103 -0.56 -4.89 -22.84
CA VAL A 103 -0.13 -6.29 -22.95
C VAL A 103 -1.13 -7.23 -22.27
N ILE A 104 -1.58 -6.93 -21.05
CA ILE A 104 -2.54 -7.78 -20.33
C ILE A 104 -3.90 -7.78 -21.05
N MET A 105 -4.30 -6.64 -21.59
CA MET A 105 -5.50 -6.51 -22.42
C MET A 105 -5.39 -7.35 -23.71
N ALA A 106 -4.25 -7.30 -24.40
CA ALA A 106 -4.00 -8.11 -25.60
C ALA A 106 -3.98 -9.62 -25.32
N LEU A 107 -3.61 -10.04 -24.10
CA LEU A 107 -3.69 -11.44 -23.66
C LEU A 107 -5.11 -11.90 -23.32
N GLY A 108 -6.13 -11.04 -23.44
CA GLY A 108 -7.52 -11.37 -23.16
C GLY A 108 -7.83 -11.59 -21.68
N LEU A 109 -6.98 -11.09 -20.77
CA LEU A 109 -7.09 -11.32 -19.33
C LEU A 109 -7.99 -10.30 -18.62
N GLY A 110 -8.45 -9.28 -19.33
CA GLY A 110 -9.38 -8.26 -18.83
C GLY A 110 -8.73 -7.19 -17.96
N GLU A 111 -9.48 -6.10 -17.75
CA GLU A 111 -9.03 -4.88 -17.07
C GLU A 111 -8.77 -5.08 -15.58
N ALA A 112 -9.63 -5.86 -14.90
CA ALA A 112 -9.47 -6.17 -13.48
C ALA A 112 -8.10 -6.81 -13.17
N ARG A 113 -7.64 -7.75 -14.02
CA ARG A 113 -6.31 -8.36 -13.88
C ARG A 113 -5.18 -7.42 -14.25
N ALA A 114 -5.43 -6.46 -15.14
CA ALA A 114 -4.45 -5.44 -15.49
C ALA A 114 -4.12 -4.54 -14.29
N HIS A 115 -5.13 -4.16 -13.50
CA HIS A 115 -4.95 -3.34 -12.29
C HIS A 115 -4.43 -4.11 -11.07
N SER A 116 -4.61 -5.43 -11.02
CA SER A 116 -4.13 -6.27 -9.92
C SER A 116 -2.83 -7.03 -10.25
N SER A 117 -2.04 -6.55 -11.21
CA SER A 117 -0.83 -7.25 -11.69
C SER A 117 0.45 -6.66 -11.09
N LEU A 118 1.39 -7.54 -10.75
CA LEU A 118 2.77 -7.17 -10.41
C LEU A 118 3.68 -7.48 -11.60
N ARG A 119 4.55 -6.53 -11.96
CA ARG A 119 5.50 -6.68 -13.08
C ARG A 119 6.91 -6.91 -12.57
N PHE A 120 7.53 -7.99 -13.05
CA PHE A 120 8.92 -8.32 -12.76
C PHE A 120 9.77 -8.08 -14.03
N GLY A 121 10.89 -7.36 -13.87
CA GLY A 121 11.90 -7.22 -14.93
C GLY A 121 12.94 -8.33 -14.80
N LEU A 122 13.19 -9.06 -15.89
CA LEU A 122 14.26 -10.05 -15.99
C LEU A 122 15.29 -9.57 -17.02
N GLY A 123 16.57 -9.76 -16.72
CA GLY A 123 17.70 -9.43 -17.59
C GLY A 123 18.62 -10.63 -17.79
N ARG A 124 19.63 -10.46 -18.65
CA ARG A 124 20.61 -11.51 -19.02
C ARG A 124 21.32 -12.16 -17.81
N ALA A 125 21.43 -11.44 -16.70
CA ALA A 125 22.10 -11.92 -15.49
C ALA A 125 21.22 -12.82 -14.61
N ASN A 126 19.91 -12.93 -14.87
CA ASN A 126 19.04 -13.78 -14.07
C ASN A 126 19.16 -15.26 -14.49
N THR A 127 19.30 -16.14 -13.49
CA THR A 127 19.34 -17.59 -13.68
C THR A 127 17.98 -18.23 -13.45
N SER A 128 17.71 -19.39 -14.08
CA SER A 128 16.46 -20.14 -13.85
C SER A 128 16.23 -20.50 -12.38
N ARG A 129 17.31 -20.73 -11.61
CA ARG A 129 17.23 -20.97 -10.16
C ARG A 129 16.73 -19.72 -9.42
N GLN A 130 17.26 -18.54 -9.72
CA GLN A 130 16.80 -17.28 -9.13
C GLN A 130 15.33 -17.00 -9.47
N ILE A 131 14.92 -17.28 -10.71
CA ILE A 131 13.52 -17.12 -11.14
C ILE A 131 12.62 -18.07 -10.35
N ALA A 132 12.99 -19.36 -10.23
CA ALA A 132 12.22 -20.34 -9.47
C ALA A 132 12.11 -19.94 -7.98
N THR A 133 13.19 -19.44 -7.38
CA THR A 133 13.16 -18.90 -6.01
C THR A 133 12.20 -17.73 -5.91
N ALA A 134 12.23 -16.77 -6.84
CA ALA A 134 11.33 -15.62 -6.84
C ALA A 134 9.85 -16.02 -6.95
N VAL A 135 9.54 -16.98 -7.83
CA VAL A 135 8.18 -17.54 -7.95
C VAL A 135 7.74 -18.19 -6.64
N ALA A 136 8.61 -18.98 -6.00
CA ALA A 136 8.28 -19.64 -4.74
C ALA A 136 8.00 -18.63 -3.60
N ILE A 137 8.77 -17.54 -3.53
CA ILE A 137 8.57 -16.47 -2.54
C ILE A 137 7.22 -15.80 -2.74
N VAL A 138 6.91 -15.39 -3.97
CA VAL A 138 5.62 -14.74 -4.30
C VAL A 138 4.45 -15.68 -4.02
N ALA A 139 4.54 -16.94 -4.45
CA ALA A 139 3.49 -17.93 -4.24
C ALA A 139 3.23 -18.17 -2.75
N ARG A 140 4.28 -18.30 -1.94
CA ARG A 140 4.19 -18.44 -0.48
C ARG A 140 3.48 -17.26 0.16
N ARG A 141 3.89 -16.03 -0.17
CA ARG A 141 3.28 -14.80 0.40
C ARG A 141 1.82 -14.64 0.00
N VAL A 142 1.47 -14.94 -1.25
CA VAL A 142 0.07 -14.93 -1.70
C VAL A 142 -0.77 -15.98 -0.96
N ALA A 143 -0.22 -17.17 -0.71
CA ALA A 143 -0.91 -18.20 0.05
C ALA A 143 -1.15 -17.78 1.51
N GLU A 144 -0.14 -17.19 2.16
CA GLU A 144 -0.26 -16.63 3.51
C GLU A 144 -1.35 -15.54 3.58
N LEU A 145 -1.34 -14.58 2.65
CA LEU A 145 -2.36 -13.51 2.58
C LEU A 145 -3.78 -14.07 2.35
N ARG A 146 -3.93 -15.07 1.47
CA ARG A 146 -5.21 -15.73 1.24
C ARG A 146 -5.72 -16.48 2.46
N ALA A 147 -4.83 -17.06 3.27
CA ALA A 147 -5.22 -17.72 4.51
C ALA A 147 -5.71 -16.73 5.57
N LEU A 148 -5.21 -15.49 5.55
CA LEU A 148 -5.66 -14.41 6.45
C LEU A 148 -7.03 -13.84 6.05
N TRP A 149 -7.34 -13.77 4.75
CA TRP A 149 -8.61 -13.21 4.24
C TRP A 149 -9.63 -14.27 3.82
N GLY A 150 -9.27 -15.54 3.88
CA GLY A 150 -10.13 -16.68 3.59
C GLY A 150 -10.87 -17.15 4.84
N GLY A 151 -11.80 -16.31 5.31
CA GLY A 151 -12.78 -16.58 6.36
C GLY A 151 -14.06 -15.81 6.08
#